data_AF-A0A7X3R1Q6-F1
#
_entry.id   AF-A0A7X3R1Q6-F1
#
_cell.length_a   1.000
_cell.length_b   1.000
_cell.length_c   1.000
_cell.angle_alpha   90.00
_cell.angle_beta   90.00
_cell.angle_gamma   90.00
#
_symmetry.space_group_name_H-M   'P 1'
#
loop_
_entity.id
_entity.type
_entity.pdbx_description
1 polymer ?
#
loop_
_entity_poly.entity_id
_entity_poly.type
_entity_poly.pdbx_seq_one_letter_code
_entity_poly.pdbx_strand_id
1 'polypeptide(L)'
;EAVKAADGAMEICACLGLLGEGQAERLGEAGVYAYNHNLNTSESFYEAICDTHTFADRQETVGRAKEGGLSPCSGALFGMGERDADVLDAGYALRELEPDSVPINFLIPIEGTPLAGLNELTPQRCLRILAVFRLLFPRAEVRIAGGREVHLRSLQPLGLYLANSIFIGDYLTTKGQAAEADLTMIADAGFEVEGGGPAGERELEPIALKQGVLD
;
A
#
# COMPACT_ATOMS: atom_id res chain seq x y z
N GLU A 1 9.93 6.81 -21.83
CA GLU A 1 9.18 6.32 -23.01
C GLU A 1 8.32 5.09 -22.71
N ALA A 2 8.83 4.07 -21.99
CA ALA A 2 8.03 2.87 -21.66
C ALA A 2 6.77 3.13 -20.81
N VAL A 3 6.83 4.07 -19.85
CA VAL A 3 5.68 4.47 -18.99
C VAL A 3 4.53 5.04 -19.82
N LYS A 4 4.82 5.87 -20.84
CA LYS A 4 3.81 6.41 -21.77
C LYS A 4 3.33 5.40 -22.82
N ALA A 5 4.03 4.28 -22.96
CA ALA A 5 3.67 3.19 -23.87
C ALA A 5 2.83 2.11 -23.17
N ALA A 6 2.66 2.20 -21.85
CA ALA A 6 1.66 1.42 -21.14
C ALA A 6 0.27 1.81 -21.67
N ASP A 7 -0.64 0.82 -21.71
CA ASP A 7 -2.01 1.03 -22.14
C ASP A 7 -2.63 2.21 -21.37
N GLY A 8 -3.23 3.16 -22.09
CA GLY A 8 -3.69 4.45 -21.54
C GLY A 8 -4.80 4.33 -20.49
N ALA A 9 -5.22 3.11 -20.18
CA ALA A 9 -6.17 2.76 -19.13
C ALA A 9 -5.52 2.42 -17.77
N MET A 10 -4.18 2.27 -17.69
CA MET A 10 -3.49 1.89 -16.45
C MET A 10 -2.77 3.07 -15.79
N GLU A 11 -3.12 3.34 -14.53
CA GLU A 11 -2.43 4.30 -13.70
C GLU A 11 -1.11 3.72 -13.17
N ILE A 12 -0.01 4.45 -13.33
CA ILE A 12 1.32 4.00 -12.92
C ILE A 12 1.68 4.65 -11.59
N CYS A 13 1.92 3.81 -10.58
CA CYS A 13 2.43 4.23 -9.28
C CYS A 13 3.92 3.87 -9.16
N ALA A 14 4.78 4.86 -8.92
CA ALA A 14 6.21 4.64 -8.69
C ALA A 14 6.53 4.52 -7.20
N CYS A 15 7.47 3.65 -6.83
CA CYS A 15 7.97 3.48 -5.47
C CYS A 15 9.49 3.35 -5.51
N LEU A 16 10.21 4.48 -5.49
CA LEU A 16 11.64 4.54 -5.82
C LEU A 16 12.52 5.08 -4.67
N GLY A 17 11.99 5.13 -3.45
CA GLY A 17 12.71 5.62 -2.27
C GLY A 17 12.48 7.11 -2.00
N LEU A 18 13.50 7.79 -1.49
CA LEU A 18 13.43 9.22 -1.19
C LEU A 18 13.54 10.03 -2.48
N LEU A 19 12.61 10.96 -2.68
CA LEU A 19 12.65 11.85 -3.84
C LEU A 19 13.61 12.99 -3.58
N GLY A 20 14.50 13.26 -4.54
CA GLY A 20 15.29 14.49 -4.62
C GLY A 20 14.53 15.63 -5.32
N GLU A 21 15.12 16.81 -5.31
CA GLU A 21 14.61 17.98 -6.03
C GLU A 21 14.44 17.69 -7.54
N GLY A 22 13.31 18.11 -8.12
CA GLY A 22 13.00 17.94 -9.54
C GLY A 22 12.66 16.50 -9.97
N GLN A 23 12.75 15.50 -9.08
CA GLN A 23 12.50 14.11 -9.46
C GLN A 23 11.01 13.80 -9.60
N ALA A 24 10.15 14.41 -8.78
CA ALA A 24 8.70 14.20 -8.84
C ALA A 24 8.14 14.69 -10.19
N GLU A 25 8.57 15.88 -10.62
CA GLU A 25 8.19 16.52 -11.88
C GLU A 25 8.64 15.66 -13.06
N ARG A 26 9.89 15.19 -13.04
CA ARG A 26 10.42 14.30 -14.08
C ARG A 26 9.64 12.99 -14.18
N LEU A 27 9.17 12.44 -13.06
CA LEU A 27 8.32 11.25 -13.04
C LEU A 27 6.93 11.57 -13.63
N GLY A 28 6.32 12.70 -13.26
CA GLY A 28 5.06 13.15 -13.83
C GLY A 28 5.14 13.38 -15.33
N GLU A 29 6.19 14.08 -15.80
CA GLU A 29 6.49 14.27 -17.22
C GLU A 29 6.69 12.94 -17.96
N ALA A 30 7.18 11.90 -17.27
CA ALA A 30 7.34 10.56 -17.83
C ALA A 30 6.02 9.76 -17.86
N GLY A 31 4.94 10.24 -17.23
CA GLY A 31 3.62 9.60 -17.19
C GLY A 31 3.32 8.82 -15.90
N VAL A 32 4.10 9.02 -14.83
CA VAL A 32 3.77 8.47 -13.52
C VAL A 32 2.57 9.25 -12.96
N TYR A 33 1.56 8.52 -12.48
CA TYR A 33 0.36 9.09 -11.90
C TYR A 33 0.51 9.32 -10.39
N ALA A 34 0.99 8.30 -9.68
CA ALA A 34 1.10 8.31 -8.22
C ALA A 34 2.52 7.99 -7.76
N TYR A 35 2.87 8.44 -6.55
CA TYR A 35 4.12 8.07 -5.89
C TYR A 35 3.84 7.44 -4.53
N ASN A 36 4.31 6.22 -4.33
CA ASN A 36 4.24 5.54 -3.04
C ASN A 36 5.46 5.88 -2.18
N HIS A 37 5.19 6.42 -0.99
CA HIS A 37 6.20 6.54 0.06
C HIS A 37 5.54 6.48 1.44
N ASN A 38 5.62 5.33 2.10
CA ASN A 38 5.01 5.12 3.42
C ASN A 38 5.75 5.87 4.54
N LEU A 39 5.04 6.27 5.59
CA LEU A 39 5.66 6.70 6.85
C LEU A 39 6.17 5.53 7.69
N ASN A 40 5.70 4.32 7.39
CA ASN A 40 5.97 3.05 8.08
C ASN A 40 5.39 2.96 9.50
N THR A 41 5.61 3.93 10.37
CA THR A 41 5.12 3.91 11.76
C THR A 41 5.00 5.34 12.33
N SER A 42 4.81 5.50 13.64
CA SER A 42 4.85 6.81 14.30
C SER A 42 6.28 7.36 14.38
N GLU A 43 6.42 8.69 14.40
CA GLU A 43 7.72 9.35 14.57
C GLU A 43 8.48 8.85 15.81
N SER A 44 7.77 8.72 16.93
CA SER A 44 8.31 8.26 18.22
C SER A 44 8.84 6.82 18.22
N PHE A 45 8.37 5.97 17.30
CA PHE A 45 8.80 4.57 17.18
C PHE A 45 9.75 4.35 15.99
N TYR A 46 9.91 5.36 15.13
CA TYR A 46 10.58 5.23 13.86
C TYR A 46 12.07 4.86 13.99
N GLU A 47 12.79 5.46 14.96
CA GLU A 47 14.21 5.17 15.20
C GLU A 47 14.47 3.72 15.65
N ALA A 48 13.45 3.01 16.18
CA ALA A 48 13.58 1.60 16.50
C ALA A 48 13.54 0.70 15.26
N ILE A 49 13.07 1.23 14.12
CA ILE A 49 12.83 0.49 12.89
C ILE A 49 13.83 0.87 11.79
N CYS A 50 14.23 2.14 11.70
CA CYS A 50 15.14 2.60 10.66
C CYS A 50 16.12 3.67 11.16
N ASP A 51 17.39 3.50 10.79
CA ASP A 51 18.52 4.35 11.19
C ASP A 51 19.20 5.05 10.01
N THR A 52 18.84 4.72 8.76
CA THR A 52 19.51 5.23 7.55
C THR A 52 18.92 6.53 7.00
N HIS A 53 17.69 6.86 7.38
CA HIS A 53 16.98 8.09 7.02
C HIS A 53 15.94 8.35 8.11
N THR A 54 15.53 9.60 8.25
CA THR A 54 14.66 10.07 9.33
C THR A 54 13.18 9.96 8.96
N PHE A 55 12.31 10.11 9.97
CA PHE A 55 10.87 10.25 9.75
C PHE A 55 10.55 11.50 8.90
N ALA A 56 11.26 12.60 9.13
CA ALA A 56 11.12 13.84 8.38
C ALA A 56 11.46 13.67 6.90
N ASP A 57 12.49 12.88 6.55
CA ASP A 57 12.84 12.60 5.15
C ASP A 57 11.68 11.91 4.40
N ARG A 58 10.92 11.06 5.10
CA ARG A 58 9.72 10.40 4.54
C ARG A 58 8.59 11.39 4.32
N GLN A 59 8.30 12.24 5.32
CA GLN A 59 7.28 13.28 5.19
C GLN A 59 7.62 14.24 4.04
N GLU A 60 8.87 14.66 3.94
CA GLU A 60 9.35 15.52 2.86
C GLU A 60 9.20 14.85 1.50
N THR A 61 9.49 13.55 1.39
CA THR A 61 9.30 12.80 0.14
C THR A 61 7.84 12.78 -0.31
N VAL A 62 6.89 12.59 0.61
CA VAL A 62 5.46 12.65 0.30
C VAL A 62 5.04 14.06 -0.13
N GLY A 63 5.56 15.09 0.56
CA GLY A 63 5.37 16.49 0.19
C GLY A 63 5.87 16.80 -1.22
N ARG A 64 7.10 16.39 -1.55
CA ARG A 64 7.70 16.56 -2.88
C ARG A 64 6.89 15.86 -3.98
N ALA A 65 6.36 14.67 -3.72
CA ALA A 65 5.49 13.98 -4.66
C ALA A 65 4.22 14.81 -4.97
N LYS A 66 3.57 15.33 -3.93
CA LYS A 66 2.37 16.19 -4.05
C LYS A 66 2.67 17.49 -4.78
N GLU A 67 3.77 18.17 -4.42
CA GLU A 67 4.22 19.41 -5.06
C GLU A 67 4.58 19.21 -6.54
N GLY A 68 5.18 18.07 -6.88
CA GLY A 68 5.47 17.67 -8.26
C GLY A 68 4.25 17.21 -9.06
N GLY A 69 3.04 17.30 -8.50
CA GLY A 69 1.78 16.98 -9.17
C GLY A 69 1.45 15.48 -9.26
N LEU A 70 2.15 14.63 -8.51
CA LEU A 70 1.84 13.21 -8.41
C LEU A 70 0.81 12.98 -7.29
N SER A 71 -0.08 12.00 -7.48
CA SER A 71 -1.00 11.58 -6.42
C SER A 71 -0.22 10.94 -5.26
N PRO A 72 -0.25 11.50 -4.04
CA PRO A 72 0.47 10.96 -2.89
C PRO A 72 -0.17 9.65 -2.38
N CYS A 73 0.62 8.57 -2.40
CA CYS A 73 0.26 7.31 -1.77
C CYS A 73 1.17 7.08 -0.56
N SER A 74 0.62 7.17 0.65
CA SER A 74 1.42 7.02 1.88
C SER A 74 0.62 6.32 2.96
N GLY A 75 1.22 5.31 3.57
CA GLY A 75 0.61 4.56 4.64
C GLY A 75 1.63 4.02 5.65
N ALA A 76 1.29 2.91 6.30
CA ALA A 76 2.03 2.39 7.43
C ALA A 76 2.11 0.86 7.43
N LEU A 77 3.02 0.33 8.25
CA LEU A 77 3.26 -1.08 8.53
C LEU A 77 2.99 -1.35 10.01
N PHE A 78 2.14 -2.33 10.30
CA PHE A 78 1.74 -2.68 11.65
C PHE A 78 2.20 -4.09 12.03
N GLY A 79 2.35 -4.34 13.34
CA GLY A 79 2.83 -5.60 13.88
C GLY A 79 4.34 -5.64 14.14
N MET A 80 4.99 -4.48 14.20
CA MET A 80 6.43 -4.33 14.48
C MET A 80 6.74 -4.22 15.98
N GLY A 81 5.73 -4.35 16.85
CA GLY A 81 5.85 -4.17 18.30
C GLY A 81 5.36 -2.80 18.79
N GLU A 82 4.72 -2.03 17.92
CA GLU A 82 4.16 -0.72 18.25
C GLU A 82 2.95 -0.82 19.20
N ARG A 83 2.78 0.18 20.06
CA ARG A 83 1.61 0.28 20.97
C ARG A 83 0.41 0.83 20.22
N ASP A 84 -0.78 0.71 20.82
CA ASP A 84 -2.01 1.27 20.24
C ASP A 84 -1.94 2.81 20.05
N ALA A 85 -1.18 3.50 20.91
CA ALA A 85 -0.93 4.94 20.74
C ALA A 85 -0.11 5.24 19.49
N ASP A 86 0.92 4.42 19.21
CA ASP A 86 1.78 4.58 18.04
C ASP A 86 0.99 4.34 16.73
N VAL A 87 0.00 3.45 16.75
CA VAL A 87 -0.96 3.26 15.63
C VAL A 87 -1.75 4.53 15.34
N LEU A 88 -2.26 5.19 16.39
CA LEU A 88 -3.02 6.44 16.26
C LEU A 88 -2.12 7.59 15.80
N ASP A 89 -0.93 7.72 16.38
CA ASP A 89 0.05 8.74 16.04
C ASP A 89 0.48 8.64 14.57
N ALA A 90 0.71 7.41 14.06
CA ALA A 90 0.96 7.18 12.64
C ALA A 90 -0.21 7.64 11.76
N GLY A 91 -1.45 7.36 12.19
CA GLY A 91 -2.66 7.80 11.50
C GLY A 91 -2.83 9.33 11.49
N TYR A 92 -2.50 10.01 12.59
CA TYR A 92 -2.53 11.47 12.67
C TYR A 92 -1.45 12.12 11.80
N ALA A 93 -0.22 11.60 11.84
CA ALA A 93 0.86 12.07 10.99
C ALA A 93 0.53 11.89 9.49
N LEU A 94 -0.04 10.74 9.11
CA LEU A 94 -0.51 10.51 7.74
C LEU A 94 -1.61 11.50 7.32
N ARG A 95 -2.51 11.87 8.24
CA ARG A 95 -3.55 12.86 7.95
C ARG A 95 -2.98 14.23 7.60
N GLU A 96 -1.88 14.64 8.22
CA GLU A 96 -1.22 15.92 7.93
C GLU A 96 -0.65 15.97 6.51
N LEU A 97 -0.35 14.82 5.92
CA LEU A 97 0.14 14.71 4.53
C LEU A 97 -0.98 14.73 3.49
N GLU A 98 -2.23 14.52 3.92
CA GLU A 98 -3.42 14.42 3.05
C GLU A 98 -3.22 13.48 1.84
N PRO A 99 -2.83 12.20 2.05
CA PRO A 99 -2.65 11.24 0.96
C PRO A 99 -3.98 10.91 0.27
N ASP A 100 -3.93 10.67 -1.03
CA ASP A 100 -5.07 10.18 -1.81
C ASP A 100 -5.30 8.67 -1.57
N SER A 101 -4.20 7.93 -1.33
CA SER A 101 -4.21 6.50 -1.04
C SER A 101 -3.38 6.17 0.20
N VAL A 102 -3.97 5.38 1.11
CA VAL A 102 -3.42 4.99 2.41
C VAL A 102 -3.29 3.47 2.50
N PRO A 103 -2.13 2.91 2.11
CA PRO A 103 -1.83 1.49 2.25
C PRO A 103 -1.57 1.08 3.70
N ILE A 104 -2.33 0.10 4.18
CA ILE A 104 -2.19 -0.52 5.49
C ILE A 104 -1.53 -1.87 5.30
N ASN A 105 -0.27 -1.97 5.72
CA ASN A 105 0.51 -3.19 5.65
C ASN A 105 0.55 -3.86 7.02
N PHE A 106 0.61 -5.18 7.01
CA PHE A 106 0.84 -6.02 8.18
C PHE A 106 2.17 -6.73 8.03
N LEU A 107 3.00 -6.70 9.08
CA LEU A 107 4.33 -7.28 9.07
C LEU A 107 4.25 -8.78 8.73
N ILE A 108 4.89 -9.17 7.63
CA ILE A 108 5.22 -10.57 7.36
C ILE A 108 6.65 -10.77 7.89
N PRO A 109 6.86 -11.53 8.97
CA PRO A 109 8.20 -11.74 9.51
C PRO A 109 9.03 -12.58 8.54
N ILE A 110 10.24 -12.11 8.22
CA ILE A 110 11.16 -12.79 7.31
C ILE A 110 12.39 -13.22 8.10
N GLU A 111 12.73 -14.50 7.98
CA GLU A 111 13.92 -15.08 8.62
C GLU A 111 15.18 -14.29 8.25
N GLY A 112 16.04 -14.05 9.24
CA GLY A 112 17.26 -13.24 9.07
C GLY A 112 17.05 -11.72 9.18
N THR A 113 15.82 -11.23 9.31
CA THR A 113 15.55 -9.83 9.67
C THR A 113 15.45 -9.64 11.19
N PRO A 114 15.72 -8.44 11.73
CA PRO A 114 15.55 -8.18 13.17
C PRO A 114 14.14 -8.46 13.72
N LEU A 115 13.13 -8.43 12.86
CA LEU A 115 11.72 -8.63 13.23
C LEU A 115 11.20 -10.05 12.95
N ALA A 116 12.07 -11.01 12.60
CA ALA A 116 11.68 -12.38 12.23
C ALA A 116 10.79 -13.11 13.27
N GLY A 117 10.95 -12.79 14.55
CA GLY A 117 10.20 -13.40 15.64
C GLY A 117 8.85 -12.75 15.97
N LEU A 118 8.52 -11.61 15.37
CA LEU A 118 7.35 -10.81 15.76
C LEU A 118 6.11 -11.21 14.95
N ASN A 119 5.25 -12.07 15.53
CA ASN A 119 3.99 -12.47 14.91
C ASN A 119 2.81 -12.32 15.88
N GLU A 120 2.60 -11.10 16.35
CA GLU A 120 1.62 -10.78 17.40
C GLU A 120 0.26 -10.32 16.84
N LEU A 121 0.18 -10.07 15.53
CA LEU A 121 -1.07 -9.65 14.90
C LEU A 121 -2.10 -10.78 14.92
N THR A 122 -3.34 -10.38 15.19
CA THR A 122 -4.51 -11.25 15.10
C THR A 122 -5.47 -10.68 14.07
N PRO A 123 -6.31 -11.53 13.43
CA PRO A 123 -7.32 -11.04 12.48
C PRO A 123 -8.18 -9.89 13.05
N GLN A 124 -8.54 -9.97 14.33
CA GLN A 124 -9.32 -8.93 15.03
C GLN A 124 -8.54 -7.63 15.21
N ARG A 125 -7.24 -7.70 15.53
CA ARG A 125 -6.39 -6.51 15.64
C ARG A 125 -6.24 -5.84 14.27
N CYS A 126 -6.04 -6.60 13.21
CA CYS A 126 -5.97 -6.09 11.84
C CYS A 126 -7.26 -5.38 11.42
N LEU A 127 -8.43 -5.97 11.67
CA LEU A 127 -9.72 -5.31 11.41
C LEU A 127 -9.89 -4.02 12.22
N ARG A 128 -9.45 -3.99 13.48
CA ARG A 128 -9.50 -2.77 14.30
C ARG A 128 -8.62 -1.66 13.73
N ILE A 129 -7.41 -1.99 13.30
CA ILE A 129 -6.50 -1.05 12.64
C ILE A 129 -7.16 -0.51 11.37
N LEU A 130 -7.69 -1.39 10.50
CA LEU A 130 -8.40 -0.97 9.28
C LEU A 130 -9.58 -0.06 9.60
N ALA A 131 -10.36 -0.35 10.65
CA ALA A 131 -11.50 0.48 11.04
C ALA A 131 -11.06 1.87 11.53
N VAL A 132 -9.99 1.95 12.32
CA VAL A 132 -9.40 3.23 12.74
C VAL A 132 -8.99 4.04 11.51
N PHE A 133 -8.27 3.43 10.57
CA PHE A 133 -7.81 4.12 9.38
C PHE A 133 -8.98 4.53 8.46
N ARG A 134 -10.02 3.72 8.30
CA ARG A 134 -11.22 4.15 7.57
C ARG A 134 -11.89 5.37 8.22
N LEU A 135 -11.94 5.44 9.55
CA LEU A 135 -12.53 6.59 10.25
C LEU A 135 -11.66 7.86 10.13
N LEU A 136 -10.34 7.71 10.15
CA LEU A 136 -9.41 8.84 9.96
C LEU A 136 -9.39 9.33 8.51
N PHE A 137 -9.59 8.42 7.55
CA PHE A 137 -9.53 8.66 6.11
C PHE A 137 -10.84 8.27 5.41
N PRO A 138 -11.94 9.00 5.65
CA PRO A 138 -13.25 8.66 5.11
C PRO A 138 -13.35 8.83 3.59
N ARG A 139 -12.48 9.64 2.99
CA ARG A 139 -12.50 9.96 1.54
C ARG A 139 -11.32 9.39 0.76
N ALA A 140 -10.23 9.04 1.43
CA ALA A 140 -9.07 8.47 0.77
C ALA A 140 -9.33 7.00 0.42
N GLU A 141 -8.59 6.51 -0.56
CA GLU A 141 -8.48 5.08 -0.78
C GLU A 141 -7.77 4.46 0.43
N VAL A 142 -8.41 3.53 1.13
CA VAL A 142 -7.73 2.72 2.16
C VAL A 142 -7.44 1.37 1.53
N ARG A 143 -6.16 1.01 1.45
CA ARG A 143 -5.70 -0.19 0.75
C ARG A 143 -5.20 -1.23 1.73
N ILE A 144 -5.74 -2.45 1.70
CA ILE A 144 -5.13 -3.57 2.45
C ILE A 144 -3.96 -4.08 1.62
N ALA A 145 -2.76 -3.83 2.12
CA ALA A 145 -1.52 -4.06 1.41
C ALA A 145 -0.84 -5.36 1.89
N GLY A 146 0.48 -5.34 2.10
CA GLY A 146 1.26 -6.52 2.47
C GLY A 146 0.70 -7.24 3.71
N GLY A 147 0.71 -8.58 3.70
CA GLY A 147 0.35 -9.40 4.86
C GLY A 147 -1.15 -9.61 5.08
N ARG A 148 -1.99 -9.19 4.13
CA ARG A 148 -3.45 -9.35 4.16
C ARG A 148 -3.87 -10.80 4.46
N GLU A 149 -3.39 -11.74 3.66
CA GLU A 149 -3.78 -13.16 3.70
C GLU A 149 -3.33 -13.82 5.00
N VAL A 150 -2.10 -13.52 5.41
CA VAL A 150 -1.44 -14.10 6.58
C VAL A 150 -2.19 -13.73 7.86
N HIS A 151 -2.58 -12.47 7.97
CA HIS A 151 -3.11 -11.91 9.21
C HIS A 151 -4.62 -11.86 9.28
N LEU A 152 -5.32 -11.53 8.19
CA LEU A 152 -6.79 -11.52 8.18
C LEU A 152 -7.37 -12.92 8.00
N ARG A 153 -6.67 -13.84 7.30
CA ARG A 153 -7.09 -15.24 7.12
C ARG A 153 -8.51 -15.33 6.56
N SER A 154 -9.42 -16.04 7.24
CA SER A 154 -10.83 -16.15 6.86
C SER A 154 -11.63 -14.85 7.04
N LEU A 155 -11.04 -13.81 7.64
CA LEU A 155 -11.68 -12.50 7.82
C LEU A 155 -11.32 -11.49 6.73
N GLN A 156 -10.56 -11.88 5.70
CA GLN A 156 -10.26 -11.00 4.56
C GLN A 156 -11.52 -10.34 3.95
N PRO A 157 -12.67 -11.03 3.76
CA PRO A 157 -13.88 -10.40 3.25
C PRO A 157 -14.41 -9.28 4.14
N LEU A 158 -14.25 -9.39 5.47
CA LEU A 158 -14.65 -8.32 6.40
C LEU A 158 -13.76 -7.07 6.24
N GLY A 159 -12.50 -7.26 5.85
CA GLY A 159 -11.60 -6.16 5.54
C GLY A 159 -12.09 -5.30 4.38
N LEU A 160 -12.78 -5.88 3.39
CA LEU A 160 -13.31 -5.16 2.22
C LEU A 160 -14.44 -4.17 2.57
N TYR A 161 -15.10 -4.33 3.72
CA TYR A 161 -16.07 -3.33 4.20
C TYR A 161 -15.37 -2.10 4.81
N LEU A 162 -14.09 -2.21 5.16
CA LEU A 162 -13.29 -1.16 5.77
C LEU A 162 -12.32 -0.53 4.75
N ALA A 163 -11.83 -1.30 3.78
CA ALA A 163 -10.87 -0.89 2.78
C ALA A 163 -11.45 -1.09 1.38
N ASN A 164 -11.19 -0.16 0.47
CA ASN A 164 -11.76 -0.15 -0.88
C ASN A 164 -10.71 -0.43 -1.96
N SER A 165 -9.55 -0.96 -1.56
CA SER A 165 -8.44 -1.27 -2.46
C SER A 165 -7.59 -2.39 -1.87
N ILE A 166 -7.00 -3.22 -2.73
CA ILE A 166 -6.10 -4.32 -2.36
C ILE A 166 -5.03 -4.49 -3.45
N PHE A 167 -3.89 -5.08 -3.10
CA PHE A 167 -3.00 -5.65 -4.11
C PHE A 167 -3.55 -7.01 -4.58
N ILE A 168 -3.37 -7.30 -5.87
CA ILE A 168 -3.73 -8.57 -6.50
C ILE A 168 -2.43 -9.25 -6.93
N GLY A 169 -2.27 -10.53 -6.58
CA GLY A 169 -1.05 -11.30 -6.86
C GLY A 169 0.07 -11.03 -5.84
N ASP A 170 1.31 -11.15 -6.28
CA ASP A 170 2.49 -11.06 -5.40
C ASP A 170 2.80 -9.61 -4.97
N TYR A 171 3.35 -9.48 -3.75
CA TYR A 171 3.92 -8.22 -3.25
C TYR A 171 5.38 -8.06 -3.72
N LEU A 172 5.97 -6.88 -3.47
CA LEU A 172 7.36 -6.60 -3.88
C LEU A 172 8.38 -7.64 -3.37
N THR A 173 8.18 -8.19 -2.18
CA THR A 173 9.15 -9.06 -1.50
C THR A 173 8.58 -10.40 -1.06
N THR A 174 7.27 -10.58 -1.11
CA THR A 174 6.58 -11.76 -0.57
C THR A 174 5.44 -12.18 -1.49
N LYS A 175 5.11 -13.47 -1.46
CA LYS A 175 3.98 -14.00 -2.23
C LYS A 175 2.67 -13.54 -1.64
N GLY A 176 1.72 -13.22 -2.51
CA GLY A 176 0.34 -12.90 -2.12
C GLY A 176 -0.63 -14.03 -2.46
N GLN A 177 -1.92 -13.75 -2.30
CA GLN A 177 -2.98 -14.63 -2.80
C GLN A 177 -2.99 -14.68 -4.33
N ALA A 178 -3.44 -15.81 -4.90
CA ALA A 178 -3.70 -15.89 -6.33
C ALA A 178 -4.78 -14.88 -6.74
N ALA A 179 -4.60 -14.25 -7.91
CA ALA A 179 -5.48 -13.19 -8.38
C ALA A 179 -6.93 -13.65 -8.54
N GLU A 180 -7.14 -14.87 -9.01
CA GLU A 180 -8.45 -15.47 -9.20
C GLU A 180 -9.20 -15.63 -7.87
N ALA A 181 -8.49 -15.95 -6.79
CA ALA A 181 -9.08 -16.08 -5.46
C ALA A 181 -9.45 -14.70 -4.88
N ASP A 182 -8.66 -13.66 -5.16
CA ASP A 182 -9.01 -12.28 -4.80
C ASP A 182 -10.27 -11.79 -5.53
N LEU A 183 -10.35 -12.03 -6.83
CA LEU A 183 -11.52 -11.67 -7.64
C LEU A 183 -12.77 -12.43 -7.20
N THR A 184 -12.63 -13.73 -6.90
CA THR A 184 -13.73 -14.53 -6.36
C THR A 184 -14.21 -13.97 -5.02
N MET A 185 -13.29 -13.64 -4.11
CA MET A 185 -13.63 -13.05 -2.81
C MET A 185 -14.38 -11.71 -2.95
N ILE A 186 -13.93 -10.83 -3.86
CA ILE A 186 -14.60 -9.56 -4.16
C ILE A 186 -16.03 -9.81 -4.65
N ALA A 187 -16.18 -10.71 -5.63
CA ALA A 187 -17.47 -11.06 -6.22
C ALA A 187 -18.44 -11.65 -5.18
N ASP A 188 -17.98 -12.63 -4.40
CA ASP A 188 -18.80 -13.30 -3.37
C ASP A 188 -19.24 -12.34 -2.26
N ALA A 189 -18.44 -11.33 -1.96
CA ALA A 189 -18.78 -10.27 -1.00
C ALA A 189 -19.75 -9.21 -1.58
N GLY A 190 -20.07 -9.29 -2.88
CA GLY A 190 -20.98 -8.37 -3.56
C GLY A 190 -20.36 -7.03 -3.95
N PHE A 191 -19.03 -6.95 -4.03
CA PHE A 191 -18.32 -5.76 -4.48
C PHE A 191 -17.99 -5.82 -5.98
N GLU A 192 -17.73 -4.66 -6.57
CA GLU A 192 -17.35 -4.51 -7.97
C GLU A 192 -15.94 -3.95 -8.08
N VAL A 193 -15.20 -4.35 -9.12
CA VAL A 193 -13.89 -3.78 -9.43
C VAL A 193 -14.11 -2.49 -10.21
N GLU A 194 -13.46 -1.41 -9.80
CA GLU A 194 -13.53 -0.12 -10.48
C GLU A 194 -13.03 -0.23 -11.93
N GLY A 195 -13.78 0.32 -12.89
CA GLY A 195 -13.54 0.14 -14.33
C GLY A 195 -13.78 -1.29 -14.86
N GLY A 196 -14.11 -2.23 -13.97
CA GLY A 196 -14.20 -3.68 -14.17
C GLY A 196 -15.61 -4.22 -14.50
N GLY A 197 -16.67 -3.54 -14.08
CA GLY A 197 -17.98 -4.18 -13.99
C GLY A 197 -18.00 -5.27 -12.89
N PRO A 198 -19.01 -6.14 -12.84
CA PRO A 198 -19.08 -7.20 -11.83
C PRO A 198 -17.88 -8.15 -11.94
N ALA A 199 -17.24 -8.44 -10.80
CA ALA A 199 -15.94 -9.15 -10.71
C ALA A 199 -15.93 -10.60 -11.26
N GLY A 200 -17.10 -11.16 -11.63
CA GLY A 200 -17.24 -12.54 -12.10
C GLY A 200 -17.28 -12.75 -13.62
N GLU A 201 -17.18 -11.69 -14.45
CA GLU A 201 -17.42 -11.79 -15.89
C GLU A 201 -16.19 -11.54 -16.80
N ARG A 202 -15.00 -11.31 -16.25
CA ARG A 202 -13.77 -11.12 -17.06
C ARG A 202 -12.84 -12.32 -17.00
N GLU A 203 -12.53 -12.89 -18.17
CA GLU A 203 -11.27 -13.62 -18.34
C GLU A 203 -10.12 -12.63 -18.19
N LEU A 204 -9.20 -12.88 -17.26
CA LEU A 204 -7.95 -12.15 -17.16
C LEU A 204 -7.10 -12.53 -18.38
N GLU A 205 -7.06 -11.68 -19.40
CA GLU A 205 -6.06 -11.86 -20.45
C GLU A 205 -4.66 -11.70 -19.84
N PRO A 206 -3.72 -12.62 -20.11
CA PRO A 206 -2.37 -12.49 -19.61
C PRO A 206 -1.77 -11.18 -20.12
N ILE A 207 -1.35 -10.30 -19.20
CA ILE A 207 -0.46 -9.20 -19.57
C ILE A 207 0.82 -9.86 -20.06
N ALA A 208 1.07 -9.82 -21.37
CA ALA A 208 2.30 -10.31 -21.96
C ALA A 208 3.47 -9.48 -21.40
N LEU A 209 4.10 -9.98 -20.34
CA LEU A 209 5.41 -9.52 -19.92
C LEU A 209 6.35 -9.76 -21.09
N LYS A 210 6.65 -8.70 -21.84
CA LYS A 210 7.72 -8.75 -22.83
C LYS A 210 9.00 -9.06 -22.07
N GLN A 211 9.44 -10.31 -22.16
CA GLN A 211 10.76 -10.70 -21.72
C GLN A 211 11.80 -9.84 -22.45
N GLY A 212 12.67 -9.18 -21.68
CA GLY A 212 13.90 -8.57 -22.19
C GLY A 212 13.99 -7.08 -21.94
N VAL A 213 14.78 -6.68 -20.95
CA VAL A 213 16.10 -6.05 -21.17
C VAL A 213 16.95 -6.35 -19.92
N LEU A 214 17.65 -7.49 -19.93
CA LEU A 214 18.90 -7.66 -19.20
C LEU A 214 19.91 -8.11 -20.26
N ASP A 215 20.51 -7.13 -20.90
CA ASP A 215 21.83 -7.19 -21.51
C ASP A 215 22.56 -5.90 -21.11
#